data_AF-A0AAQ4EUN3-F1
#
_entry.id   AF-A0AAQ4EUN3-F1
#
_cell.length_a   1.000
_cell.length_b   1.000
_cell.length_c   1.000
_cell.angle_alpha   90.00
_cell.angle_beta   90.00
_cell.angle_gamma   90.00
#
_symmetry.space_group_name_H-M   'P 1'
#
loop_
_entity.id
_entity.type
_entity.pdbx_description
1 polymer ?
#
loop_
_entity_poly.entity_id
_entity_poly.type
_entity_poly.pdbx_seq_one_letter_code
_entity_poly.pdbx_strand_id
1 'polypeptide(L)'
;MGCPYFGGLHRRPFSQGAVEHDGPYDYSENANRKTRGSLDSRVGAPTEAPSGANVSFRETTNVATRCAAPTAKRACDPAKPYSEWDGSCNNLDHPDWGESYACLRRLLEPAYGEGAGKIRLAKSGRALPSPRLISARIHTHEGSTPDQRRTHMLMAFGQFFAHDVSLTPNRPLSRIEINQGIDMTTGALPIDVPDNDPFYGPFNHTKIDFQRSVPCSRCRS
;
A
#
# COMPACT_ATOMS: atom_id res chain seq x y z
N MET A 1 -60.95 26.68 -20.35
CA MET A 1 -60.16 27.92 -20.44
C MET A 1 -58.75 27.54 -20.84
N GLY A 2 -58.31 27.96 -22.03
CA GLY A 2 -56.94 27.74 -22.50
C GLY A 2 -56.07 28.99 -22.29
N CYS A 3 -54.76 28.80 -22.15
CA CYS A 3 -53.72 29.30 -23.05
C CYS A 3 -52.32 29.18 -22.41
N PRO A 4 -51.27 29.09 -23.25
CA PRO A 4 -49.99 28.39 -23.02
C PRO A 4 -48.83 29.39 -22.85
N TYR A 5 -47.57 28.93 -22.79
CA TYR A 5 -46.46 29.52 -23.57
C TYR A 5 -45.20 28.65 -23.52
N PHE A 6 -44.76 28.24 -24.71
CA PHE A 6 -43.41 27.81 -25.06
C PHE A 6 -42.45 29.00 -25.01
N GLY A 7 -41.18 28.79 -24.65
CA GLY A 7 -40.13 29.81 -24.80
C GLY A 7 -38.73 29.33 -24.46
N GLY A 8 -37.96 28.96 -25.49
CA GLY A 8 -36.55 29.33 -25.72
C GLY A 8 -35.47 29.02 -24.66
N LEU A 9 -34.58 28.09 -25.03
CA LEU A 9 -33.12 28.10 -24.83
C LEU A 9 -32.51 29.20 -23.92
N HIS A 10 -31.94 28.79 -22.79
CA HIS A 10 -30.57 29.16 -22.44
C HIS A 10 -30.00 28.18 -21.41
N ARG A 11 -29.03 27.36 -21.82
CA ARG A 11 -28.08 26.75 -20.89
C ARG A 11 -27.38 27.90 -20.18
N ARG A 12 -27.59 28.06 -18.87
CA ARG A 12 -26.66 28.80 -18.02
C ARG A 12 -25.71 27.80 -17.37
N PRO A 13 -24.39 28.03 -17.43
CA PRO A 13 -23.42 27.20 -16.77
C PRO A 13 -23.63 27.31 -15.26
N PHE A 14 -23.50 26.19 -14.56
CA PHE A 14 -23.40 26.17 -13.11
C PHE A 14 -22.08 26.88 -12.76
N SER A 15 -22.19 28.14 -12.31
CA SER A 15 -21.07 28.92 -11.80
C SER A 15 -20.51 28.21 -10.58
N GLN A 16 -19.26 27.78 -10.66
CA GLN A 16 -18.47 27.36 -9.51
C GLN A 16 -18.40 28.53 -8.52
N GLY A 17 -19.00 28.35 -7.35
CA GLY A 17 -18.65 29.13 -6.18
C GLY A 17 -17.21 28.75 -5.79
N ALA A 18 -16.30 29.68 -5.96
CA ALA A 18 -14.94 29.58 -5.46
C ALA A 18 -14.99 29.47 -3.93
N VAL A 19 -14.53 28.35 -3.40
CA VAL A 19 -14.06 28.29 -2.01
C VAL A 19 -12.65 28.84 -2.04
N GLU A 20 -12.47 29.91 -1.29
CA GLU A 20 -11.24 30.65 -1.08
C GLU A 20 -10.13 29.70 -0.59
N HIS A 21 -9.02 29.67 -1.33
CA HIS A 21 -7.84 28.89 -1.02
C HIS A 21 -7.03 29.62 0.07
N ASP A 22 -7.22 29.23 1.33
CA ASP A 22 -6.19 29.46 2.34
C ASP A 22 -5.01 28.50 2.09
N GLY A 23 -3.92 29.10 1.61
CA GLY A 23 -2.49 28.79 1.82
C GLY A 23 -1.97 27.34 1.84
N PRO A 24 -0.77 27.08 1.28
CA PRO A 24 -0.12 25.78 1.39
C PRO A 24 0.34 25.51 2.84
N TYR A 25 -0.17 24.43 3.44
CA TYR A 25 0.39 23.88 4.68
C TYR A 25 1.79 23.32 4.40
N ASP A 26 2.80 24.07 4.83
CA ASP A 26 4.21 23.68 4.80
C ASP A 26 4.47 22.61 5.87
N TYR A 27 4.87 21.41 5.43
CA TYR A 27 5.21 20.28 6.30
C TYR A 27 6.71 20.22 6.66
N SER A 28 7.48 21.29 6.48
CA SER A 28 8.95 21.24 6.62
C SER A 28 9.56 21.77 7.92
N GLU A 29 8.78 22.24 8.91
CA GLU A 29 9.35 23.06 10.00
C GLU A 29 9.40 22.48 11.43
N ASN A 30 9.43 21.16 11.64
CA ASN A 30 9.52 20.59 13.01
C ASN A 30 10.62 19.55 13.23
N ALA A 31 11.80 19.73 12.61
CA ALA A 31 12.97 18.89 12.86
C ALA A 31 13.99 19.45 13.86
N ASN A 32 13.76 20.58 14.56
CA ASN A 32 14.82 21.20 15.37
C ASN A 32 14.39 22.01 16.61
N ARG A 33 13.42 21.55 17.41
CA ARG A 33 13.18 22.13 18.74
C ARG A 33 13.79 21.28 19.86
N LYS A 34 15.07 21.53 20.17
CA LYS A 34 15.71 21.06 21.42
C LYS A 34 15.06 21.78 22.61
N THR A 35 14.12 21.14 23.29
CA THR A 35 13.72 21.52 24.65
C THR A 35 14.66 20.88 25.65
N ARG A 36 15.49 21.70 26.31
CA ARG A 36 16.23 21.33 27.52
C ARG A 36 15.21 21.16 28.65
N GLY A 37 15.00 19.92 29.09
CA GLY A 37 14.28 19.57 30.31
C GLY A 37 14.92 18.32 30.92
N SER A 38 15.59 18.49 32.05
CA SER A 38 16.31 17.47 32.81
C SER A 38 15.34 16.66 33.66
N LEU A 39 15.25 15.34 33.46
CA LEU A 39 14.66 14.37 34.39
C LEU A 39 15.37 13.01 34.26
N ASP A 40 15.39 12.29 35.37
CA ASP A 40 16.39 11.33 35.84
C ASP A 40 16.68 10.08 35.00
N SER A 41 17.94 9.64 35.09
CA SER A 41 18.55 8.50 34.39
C SER A 41 18.13 7.16 34.99
N ARG A 42 17.24 6.39 34.32
CA ARG A 42 17.11 4.92 34.52
C ARG A 42 16.27 4.17 33.46
N VAL A 43 16.26 4.62 32.21
CA VAL A 43 15.70 3.87 31.09
C VAL A 43 16.85 3.45 30.18
N GLY A 44 17.07 2.14 30.04
CA GLY A 44 18.02 1.61 29.07
C GLY A 44 17.64 2.08 27.66
N ALA A 45 18.63 2.57 26.93
CA ALA A 45 18.44 3.12 25.59
C ALA A 45 17.71 2.11 24.68
N PRO A 46 16.71 2.52 23.89
CA PRO A 46 16.19 1.67 22.83
C PRO A 46 17.33 1.41 21.85
N THR A 47 17.61 0.14 21.58
CA THR A 47 18.50 -0.24 20.48
C THR A 47 17.95 0.36 19.20
N GLU A 48 18.68 1.34 18.66
CA GLU A 48 18.37 1.98 17.39
C GLU A 48 18.19 0.91 16.31
N ALA A 49 17.06 0.96 15.59
CA ALA A 49 16.89 0.20 14.37
C ALA A 49 18.04 0.59 13.41
N PRO A 50 18.72 -0.36 12.73
CA PRO A 50 19.84 -0.03 11.88
C PRO A 50 19.34 0.87 10.75
N SER A 51 19.73 2.15 10.82
CA SER A 51 19.59 3.09 9.73
C SER A 51 20.58 2.69 8.61
N GLY A 52 20.09 2.66 7.37
CA GLY A 52 20.95 2.64 6.20
C GLY A 52 21.68 1.32 5.92
N ALA A 53 20.95 0.22 5.70
CA ALA A 53 21.52 -0.86 4.89
C ALA A 53 21.44 -0.43 3.40
N ASN A 54 22.55 0.06 2.85
CA ASN A 54 22.74 0.21 1.41
C ASN A 54 22.81 -1.19 0.76
N VAL A 55 21.65 -1.82 0.57
CA VAL A 55 21.57 -3.14 -0.06
C VAL A 55 21.71 -2.96 -1.57
N SER A 56 22.94 -3.07 -2.07
CA SER A 56 23.16 -3.20 -3.52
C SER A 56 22.59 -4.54 -3.98
N PHE A 57 21.67 -4.48 -4.94
CA PHE A 57 21.03 -5.67 -5.51
C PHE A 57 21.89 -6.16 -6.68
N ARG A 58 22.99 -6.86 -6.39
CA ARG A 58 23.67 -7.66 -7.42
C ARG A 58 22.94 -8.98 -7.60
N GLU A 59 22.69 -9.32 -8.86
CA GLU A 59 21.97 -10.51 -9.32
C GLU A 59 22.57 -11.83 -8.81
N THR A 60 21.71 -12.85 -8.71
CA THR A 60 22.01 -14.30 -8.58
C THR A 60 22.33 -14.94 -7.22
N THR A 61 21.96 -14.36 -6.09
CA THR A 61 22.00 -15.14 -4.82
C THR A 61 20.63 -15.65 -4.42
N ASN A 62 20.55 -16.97 -4.30
CA ASN A 62 19.41 -17.80 -3.91
C ASN A 62 18.64 -17.16 -2.73
N VAL A 63 17.30 -17.15 -2.77
CA VAL A 63 16.45 -16.58 -1.68
C VAL A 63 16.82 -17.20 -0.31
N ALA A 64 17.33 -18.43 -0.31
CA ALA A 64 17.88 -19.12 0.85
C ALA A 64 19.06 -18.40 1.53
N THR A 65 19.84 -17.57 0.82
CA THR A 65 21.06 -16.92 1.36
C THR A 65 20.75 -15.64 2.15
N ARG A 66 19.54 -15.09 2.07
CA ARG A 66 19.11 -13.90 2.85
C ARG A 66 18.44 -14.24 4.18
N CYS A 67 18.33 -15.53 4.49
CA CYS A 67 17.85 -16.01 5.76
C CYS A 67 18.92 -15.81 6.82
N ALA A 68 18.73 -14.84 7.71
CA ALA A 68 19.43 -14.87 8.98
C ALA A 68 19.08 -16.18 9.70
N ALA A 69 20.06 -16.80 10.35
CA ALA A 69 19.87 -18.00 11.17
C ALA A 69 18.69 -17.79 12.16
N PRO A 70 17.97 -18.85 12.54
CA PRO A 70 16.86 -18.73 13.48
C PRO A 70 17.33 -17.94 14.71
N THR A 71 16.72 -16.78 14.91
CA THR A 71 17.03 -15.92 16.06
C THR A 71 16.82 -16.74 17.32
N ALA A 72 17.79 -16.68 18.25
CA ALA A 72 17.65 -17.33 19.55
C ALA A 72 16.26 -17.05 20.14
N LYS A 73 15.62 -18.08 20.72
CA LYS A 73 14.25 -18.00 21.25
C LYS A 73 14.15 -16.78 22.17
N ARG A 74 13.34 -15.80 21.79
CA ARG A 74 13.14 -14.56 22.56
C ARG A 74 12.65 -14.93 23.95
N ALA A 75 13.30 -14.40 24.99
CA ALA A 75 12.84 -14.57 26.37
C ALA A 75 11.62 -13.68 26.60
N CYS A 76 10.51 -14.28 27.06
CA CYS A 76 9.27 -13.59 27.36
C CYS A 76 8.92 -13.76 28.84
N ASP A 77 8.39 -12.71 29.48
CA ASP A 77 7.89 -12.75 30.85
C ASP A 77 6.39 -13.10 30.87
N PRO A 78 6.00 -14.30 31.34
CA PRO A 78 4.59 -14.71 31.39
C PRO A 78 3.77 -13.90 32.41
N ALA A 79 4.41 -13.19 33.34
CA ALA A 79 3.73 -12.37 34.35
C ALA A 79 3.45 -10.94 33.87
N LYS A 80 3.90 -10.56 32.66
CA LYS A 80 3.70 -9.21 32.13
C LYS A 80 2.19 -8.95 31.89
N PRO A 81 1.61 -7.90 32.49
CA PRO A 81 0.16 -7.67 32.43
C PRO A 81 -0.32 -6.96 31.14
N TYR A 82 0.59 -6.45 30.32
CA TYR A 82 0.26 -5.68 29.12
C TYR A 82 1.03 -6.17 27.90
N SER A 83 0.40 -6.08 26.73
CA SER A 83 0.99 -6.44 25.44
C SER A 83 2.20 -5.57 25.10
N GLU A 84 3.14 -6.15 24.36
CA GLU A 84 4.20 -5.38 23.71
C GLU A 84 3.62 -4.52 22.58
N TRP A 85 4.22 -3.35 22.35
CA TRP A 85 3.81 -2.41 21.31
C TRP A 85 3.92 -3.01 19.90
N ASP A 86 4.84 -3.95 19.70
CA ASP A 86 5.06 -4.64 18.44
C ASP A 86 4.27 -5.96 18.34
N GLY A 87 3.49 -6.33 19.35
CA GLY A 87 2.73 -7.58 19.39
C GLY A 87 3.54 -8.83 19.74
N SER A 88 4.84 -8.70 20.05
CA SER A 88 5.66 -9.84 20.41
C SER A 88 5.36 -10.39 21.80
N CYS A 89 5.80 -11.64 22.05
CA CYS A 89 5.56 -12.37 23.30
C CYS A 89 4.08 -12.62 23.64
N ASN A 90 3.14 -12.29 22.74
CA ASN A 90 1.73 -12.63 22.90
C ASN A 90 1.48 -14.14 22.86
N ASN A 91 2.36 -14.90 22.20
CA ASN A 91 2.43 -16.36 22.27
C ASN A 91 3.78 -16.76 22.88
N LEU A 92 3.77 -17.42 24.04
CA LEU A 92 4.99 -17.77 24.79
C LEU A 92 5.81 -18.89 24.12
N ASP A 93 5.16 -19.77 23.36
CA ASP A 93 5.81 -20.84 22.62
C ASP A 93 6.45 -20.31 21.32
N HIS A 94 5.77 -19.36 20.68
CA HIS A 94 6.17 -18.68 19.46
C HIS A 94 6.13 -17.14 19.61
N PRO A 95 7.13 -16.55 20.28
CA PRO A 95 7.15 -15.12 20.60
C PRO A 95 7.03 -14.15 19.43
N ASP A 96 7.31 -14.61 18.21
CA ASP A 96 7.29 -13.87 16.95
C ASP A 96 5.93 -13.91 16.23
N TRP A 97 4.98 -14.73 16.70
CA TRP A 97 3.69 -14.86 16.03
C TRP A 97 2.82 -13.61 16.21
N GLY A 98 2.53 -12.97 15.08
CA GLY A 98 1.70 -11.76 15.06
C GLY A 98 2.47 -10.49 15.41
N GLU A 99 3.81 -10.56 15.57
CA GLU A 99 4.59 -9.35 15.76
C GLU A 99 4.62 -8.50 14.48
N SER A 100 4.69 -7.18 14.66
CA SER A 100 4.85 -6.22 13.58
C SER A 100 6.18 -6.41 12.85
N TYR A 101 6.28 -5.91 11.62
CA TYR A 101 7.45 -6.11 10.74
C TYR A 101 7.79 -7.59 10.44
N ALA A 102 6.85 -8.51 10.66
CA ALA A 102 6.93 -9.90 10.23
C ALA A 102 6.37 -10.12 8.81
N CYS A 103 6.73 -11.24 8.19
CA CYS A 103 6.15 -11.63 6.91
C CYS A 103 4.67 -11.99 7.05
N LEU A 104 3.85 -11.59 6.08
CA LEU A 104 2.49 -12.10 5.97
C LEU A 104 2.50 -13.63 5.81
N ARG A 105 1.69 -14.31 6.63
CA ARG A 105 1.56 -15.77 6.58
C ARG A 105 0.90 -16.20 5.28
N ARG A 106 1.52 -17.17 4.60
CA ARG A 106 0.93 -17.82 3.42
C ARG A 106 0.06 -19.00 3.83
N LEU A 107 -1.22 -18.97 3.43
CA LEU A 107 -2.13 -20.11 3.57
C LEU A 107 -1.98 -21.13 2.44
N LEU A 108 -1.52 -20.66 1.27
CA LEU A 108 -1.27 -21.45 0.06
C LEU A 108 0.07 -21.03 -0.55
N GLU A 109 0.65 -21.91 -1.36
CA GLU A 109 1.87 -21.63 -2.11
C GLU A 109 1.71 -20.41 -3.04
N PRO A 110 2.75 -19.55 -3.18
CA PRO A 110 2.68 -18.40 -4.06
C PRO A 110 2.61 -18.80 -5.54
N ALA A 111 1.72 -18.14 -6.30
CA ALA A 111 1.60 -18.32 -7.74
C ALA A 111 2.27 -17.16 -8.51
N TYR A 112 3.58 -17.28 -8.75
CA TYR A 112 4.35 -16.38 -9.62
C TYR A 112 4.48 -16.94 -11.04
N GLY A 113 5.07 -16.17 -11.95
CA GLY A 113 5.51 -16.67 -13.26
C GLY A 113 6.71 -17.61 -13.15
N GLU A 114 7.49 -17.74 -14.22
CA GLU A 114 8.71 -18.58 -14.24
C GLU A 114 9.82 -18.02 -13.34
N GLY A 115 9.72 -18.34 -12.05
CA GLY A 115 10.66 -17.91 -11.00
C GLY A 115 10.01 -17.05 -9.92
N ALA A 116 10.66 -17.04 -8.75
CA ALA A 116 10.18 -16.27 -7.60
C ALA A 116 10.05 -14.78 -7.96
N GLY A 117 8.88 -14.20 -7.67
CA GLY A 117 8.64 -12.77 -7.87
C GLY A 117 8.40 -12.34 -9.32
N LYS A 118 8.30 -13.25 -10.30
CA LYS A 118 7.87 -12.90 -11.66
C LYS A 118 6.35 -12.68 -11.73
N ILE A 119 5.90 -11.83 -12.65
CA ILE A 119 4.47 -11.64 -12.92
C ILE A 119 3.88 -12.97 -13.38
N ARG A 120 2.72 -13.33 -12.83
CA ARG A 120 2.04 -14.58 -13.15
C ARG A 120 1.56 -14.59 -14.60
N LEU A 121 1.66 -15.74 -15.26
CA LEU A 121 1.09 -15.99 -16.59
C LEU A 121 -0.28 -16.65 -16.49
N ALA A 122 -1.05 -16.61 -17.58
CA ALA A 122 -2.25 -17.43 -17.72
C ALA A 122 -1.88 -18.91 -17.78
N LYS A 123 -2.84 -19.81 -17.51
CA LYS A 123 -2.65 -21.27 -17.68
C LYS A 123 -2.24 -21.66 -19.10
N SER A 124 -2.54 -20.81 -20.09
CA SER A 124 -2.13 -20.98 -21.49
C SER A 124 -0.70 -20.53 -21.79
N GLY A 125 0.04 -20.03 -20.79
CA GLY A 125 1.38 -19.43 -20.98
C GLY A 125 1.36 -17.97 -21.47
N ARG A 126 0.20 -17.42 -21.83
CA ARG A 126 0.08 -16.03 -22.29
C ARG A 126 0.08 -15.02 -21.15
N ALA A 127 0.43 -13.77 -21.46
CA ALA A 127 0.29 -12.65 -20.54
C ALA A 127 -1.16 -12.48 -20.04
N LEU A 128 -1.32 -12.05 -18.79
CA LEU A 128 -2.63 -11.72 -18.23
C LEU A 128 -3.13 -10.38 -18.83
N PRO A 129 -4.45 -10.21 -18.95
CA PRO A 129 -5.00 -8.92 -19.36
C PRO A 129 -4.58 -7.82 -18.38
N SER A 130 -4.40 -6.60 -18.88
CA SER A 130 -4.13 -5.44 -18.04
C SER A 130 -5.21 -5.32 -16.94
N PRO A 131 -4.83 -5.06 -15.67
CA PRO A 131 -5.80 -4.84 -14.61
C PRO A 131 -6.67 -3.61 -14.88
N ARG A 132 -6.15 -2.61 -15.63
CA ARG A 132 -6.95 -1.45 -16.03
C ARG A 132 -8.03 -1.84 -17.04
N LEU A 133 -7.71 -2.72 -18.01
CA LEU A 133 -8.71 -3.25 -18.94
C LEU A 133 -9.85 -3.95 -18.21
N ILE A 134 -9.52 -4.76 -17.20
CA ILE A 134 -10.51 -5.46 -16.37
C ILE A 134 -11.34 -4.47 -15.55
N SER A 135 -10.70 -3.47 -14.93
CA SER A 135 -11.39 -2.41 -14.20
C SER A 135 -12.38 -1.66 -15.09
N ALA A 136 -11.94 -1.20 -16.27
CA ALA A 136 -12.78 -0.44 -17.19
C ALA A 136 -13.97 -1.24 -17.75
N ARG A 137 -13.83 -2.56 -17.93
CA ARG A 137 -14.89 -3.41 -18.50
C ARG A 137 -15.83 -4.02 -17.47
N ILE A 138 -15.35 -4.35 -16.28
CA ILE A 138 -16.12 -5.10 -15.27
C ILE A 138 -16.59 -4.19 -14.13
N HIS A 139 -15.77 -3.24 -13.70
CA HIS A 139 -16.10 -2.34 -12.59
C HIS A 139 -16.65 -1.02 -13.15
N THR A 140 -17.78 -1.10 -13.86
CA THR A 140 -18.45 0.10 -14.38
C THR A 140 -19.19 0.80 -13.24
N HIS A 141 -19.18 2.13 -13.27
CA HIS A 141 -19.82 2.98 -12.25
C HIS A 141 -21.29 3.32 -12.57
N GLU A 142 -21.89 2.61 -13.53
CA GLU A 142 -23.27 2.87 -13.92
C GLU A 142 -24.22 2.42 -12.81
N GLY A 143 -25.00 3.38 -12.28
CA GLY A 143 -26.02 3.09 -11.27
C GLY A 143 -25.48 2.91 -9.85
N SER A 144 -24.73 3.89 -9.32
CA SER A 144 -24.41 3.94 -7.89
C SER A 144 -25.70 3.96 -7.05
N THR A 145 -26.04 2.83 -6.43
CA THR A 145 -27.21 2.70 -5.56
C THR A 145 -26.77 2.76 -4.10
N PRO A 146 -27.30 3.71 -3.30
CA PRO A 146 -27.05 3.73 -1.86
C PRO A 146 -27.49 2.44 -1.19
N ASP A 147 -26.71 1.96 -0.23
CA ASP A 147 -27.13 0.87 0.64
C ASP A 147 -28.20 1.39 1.62
N GLN A 148 -29.41 0.82 1.56
CA GLN A 148 -30.53 1.26 2.38
C GLN A 148 -30.53 0.69 3.80
N ARG A 149 -29.65 -0.27 4.11
CA ARG A 149 -29.63 -1.01 5.39
C ARG A 149 -28.40 -0.71 6.23
N ARG A 150 -27.34 -0.19 5.61
CA ARG A 150 -26.02 -0.03 6.25
C ARG A 150 -25.59 1.41 6.15
N THR A 151 -25.17 1.98 7.28
CA THR A 151 -24.63 3.33 7.31
C THR A 151 -23.23 3.34 6.67
N HIS A 152 -22.78 4.51 6.24
CA HIS A 152 -21.43 4.70 5.71
C HIS A 152 -20.34 4.34 6.74
N MET A 153 -20.68 4.33 8.04
CA MET A 153 -19.78 3.92 9.12
C MET A 153 -19.26 2.48 8.94
N LEU A 154 -20.03 1.59 8.29
CA LEU A 154 -19.55 0.24 8.00
C LEU A 154 -18.29 0.24 7.14
N MET A 155 -18.23 1.09 6.12
CA MET A 155 -17.06 1.21 5.25
C MET A 155 -15.87 1.79 6.03
N ALA A 156 -16.11 2.87 6.78
CA ALA A 156 -15.07 3.54 7.56
C ALA A 156 -14.46 2.61 8.64
N PHE A 157 -15.31 1.87 9.37
CA PHE A 157 -14.86 0.90 10.36
C PHE A 157 -14.08 -0.26 9.72
N GLY A 158 -14.50 -0.72 8.54
CA GLY A 158 -13.77 -1.73 7.77
C GLY A 158 -12.34 -1.29 7.44
N GLN A 159 -12.15 -0.03 7.03
CA GLN A 159 -10.82 0.53 6.76
C GLN A 159 -9.99 0.66 8.03
N PHE A 160 -10.59 1.15 9.12
CA PHE A 160 -9.94 1.24 10.43
C PHE A 160 -9.41 -0.13 10.88
N PHE A 161 -10.26 -1.16 10.82
CA PHE A 161 -9.88 -2.52 11.19
C PHE A 161 -8.80 -3.10 10.27
N ALA A 162 -8.90 -2.89 8.95
CA ALA A 162 -7.90 -3.38 8.00
C ALA A 162 -6.51 -2.74 8.26
N HIS A 163 -6.48 -1.47 8.62
CA HIS A 163 -5.24 -0.74 8.96
C HIS A 163 -4.64 -1.13 10.32
N ASP A 164 -5.45 -1.57 11.27
CA ASP A 164 -4.97 -2.10 12.56
C ASP A 164 -4.34 -3.49 12.40
N VAL A 165 -4.88 -4.32 11.49
CA VAL A 165 -4.44 -5.70 11.31
C VAL A 165 -3.22 -5.84 10.40
N SER A 166 -3.12 -5.03 9.33
CA SER A 166 -2.05 -5.25 8.35
C SER A 166 -1.66 -4.01 7.56
N LEU A 167 -0.37 -3.92 7.25
CA LEU A 167 0.19 -2.96 6.31
C LEU A 167 1.24 -3.67 5.46
N THR A 168 1.16 -3.50 4.13
CA THR A 168 2.17 -3.99 3.20
C THR A 168 2.95 -2.81 2.62
N PRO A 169 4.20 -2.58 3.06
CA PRO A 169 4.97 -1.44 2.59
C PRO A 169 5.41 -1.62 1.14
N ASN A 170 5.62 -0.50 0.46
CA ASN A 170 6.26 -0.46 -0.84
C ASN A 170 7.46 0.49 -0.79
N ARG A 171 8.39 0.36 -1.74
CA ARG A 171 9.47 1.32 -1.90
C ARG A 171 8.99 2.45 -2.81
N PRO A 172 9.00 3.72 -2.36
CA PRO A 172 8.65 4.84 -3.24
C PRO A 172 9.63 4.91 -4.41
N LEU A 173 9.09 4.99 -5.63
CA LEU A 173 9.84 5.23 -6.85
C LEU A 173 9.41 6.57 -7.45
N SER A 174 10.34 7.28 -8.06
CA SER A 174 10.03 8.46 -8.86
C SER A 174 9.27 8.05 -10.13
N ARG A 175 8.48 8.98 -10.67
CA ARG A 175 7.81 8.78 -11.95
C ARG A 175 8.80 8.49 -13.09
N ILE A 176 10.02 9.01 -12.99
CA ILE A 176 11.10 8.75 -13.97
C ILE A 176 11.48 7.27 -13.93
N GLU A 177 11.69 6.69 -12.74
CA GLU A 177 12.01 5.27 -12.57
C GLU A 177 10.86 4.38 -13.08
N ILE A 178 9.61 4.74 -12.76
CA ILE A 178 8.43 3.96 -13.21
C ILE A 178 8.27 4.01 -14.73
N ASN A 179 8.55 5.15 -15.36
CA ASN A 179 8.44 5.33 -16.81
C ASN A 179 9.45 4.49 -17.61
N GLN A 180 10.53 4.02 -16.99
CA GLN A 180 11.48 3.09 -17.62
C GLN A 180 10.85 1.72 -17.90
N GLY A 181 9.70 1.42 -17.30
CA GLY A 181 8.91 0.23 -17.56
C GLY A 181 8.94 -0.77 -16.42
N ILE A 182 8.79 -2.05 -16.75
CA ILE A 182 8.80 -3.12 -15.76
C ILE A 182 10.24 -3.38 -15.34
N ASP A 183 10.51 -3.21 -14.05
CA ASP A 183 11.79 -3.50 -13.45
C ASP A 183 11.59 -4.20 -12.10
N MET A 184 12.00 -5.47 -12.04
CA MET A 184 11.87 -6.29 -10.84
C MET A 184 12.90 -5.97 -9.76
N THR A 185 14.02 -5.33 -10.12
CA THR A 185 15.05 -4.92 -9.17
C THR A 185 14.63 -3.69 -8.38
N THR A 186 14.08 -2.67 -9.03
CA THR A 186 13.50 -1.49 -8.35
C THR A 186 12.11 -1.77 -7.79
N GLY A 187 11.37 -2.68 -8.41
CA GLY A 187 9.96 -2.94 -8.10
C GLY A 187 9.00 -2.11 -8.97
N ALA A 188 9.48 -1.42 -10.00
CA ALA A 188 8.62 -0.73 -10.96
C ALA A 188 7.74 -1.73 -11.72
N LEU A 189 6.43 -1.51 -11.73
CA LEU A 189 5.48 -2.35 -12.43
C LEU A 189 4.30 -1.51 -12.95
N PRO A 190 4.54 -0.56 -13.87
CA PRO A 190 3.48 0.30 -14.39
C PRO A 190 2.34 -0.54 -14.99
N ILE A 191 1.11 -0.04 -14.83
CA ILE A 191 -0.08 -0.69 -15.37
C ILE A 191 -0.41 -0.07 -16.73
N ASP A 192 -0.41 -0.89 -17.78
CA ASP A 192 -0.76 -0.43 -19.12
C ASP A 192 -2.24 -0.06 -19.22
N VAL A 193 -2.51 1.09 -19.83
CA VAL A 193 -3.85 1.60 -20.13
C VAL A 193 -4.21 1.22 -21.57
N PRO A 194 -5.39 0.63 -21.82
CA PRO A 194 -5.85 0.37 -23.20
C PRO A 194 -6.06 1.67 -24.00
N ASP A 195 -5.78 1.64 -25.31
CA ASP A 195 -5.97 2.81 -26.19
C ASP A 195 -7.41 3.34 -26.19
N ASN A 196 -8.39 2.45 -26.02
CA ASN A 196 -9.81 2.78 -25.94
C ASN A 196 -10.34 2.93 -24.50
N ASP A 197 -9.46 3.27 -23.55
CA ASP A 197 -9.88 3.54 -22.16
C ASP A 197 -10.79 4.76 -22.09
N PRO A 198 -12.00 4.65 -21.50
CA PRO A 198 -12.98 5.73 -21.50
C PRO A 198 -12.56 6.94 -20.65
N PHE A 199 -11.67 6.74 -19.67
CA PHE A 199 -11.21 7.81 -18.78
C PHE A 199 -9.84 8.33 -19.21
N TYR A 200 -8.85 7.45 -19.39
CA TYR A 200 -7.47 7.84 -19.66
C TYR A 200 -7.17 8.08 -21.15
N GLY A 201 -7.93 7.47 -22.05
CA GLY A 201 -7.75 7.60 -23.50
C GLY A 201 -7.77 9.06 -24.00
N PRO A 202 -8.76 9.89 -23.62
CA PRO A 202 -8.82 11.31 -23.98
C PRO A 202 -7.60 12.15 -23.56
N PHE A 203 -6.82 11.68 -22.58
CA PHE A 203 -5.65 12.37 -22.06
C PHE A 203 -4.33 11.79 -22.61
N ASN A 204 -4.38 10.85 -23.56
CA ASN A 204 -3.22 10.10 -24.06
C ASN A 204 -2.38 9.48 -22.93
N HIS A 205 -3.03 9.08 -21.84
CA HIS A 205 -2.37 8.53 -20.67
C HIS A 205 -2.28 7.01 -20.80
N THR A 206 -1.10 6.50 -21.15
CA THR A 206 -0.90 5.09 -21.53
C THR A 206 -0.44 4.17 -20.40
N LYS A 207 -0.06 4.73 -19.24
CA LYS A 207 0.45 3.96 -18.09
C LYS A 207 0.00 4.57 -16.77
N ILE A 208 -0.34 3.74 -15.79
CA ILE A 208 -0.61 4.17 -14.41
C ILE A 208 0.57 3.75 -13.54
N ASP A 209 1.03 4.68 -12.71
CA ASP A 209 2.15 4.47 -11.80
C ASP A 209 1.80 3.38 -10.78
N PHE A 210 2.60 2.31 -10.76
CA PHE A 210 2.46 1.23 -9.79
C PHE A 210 3.83 0.64 -9.47
N GLN A 211 4.01 0.35 -8.18
CA GLN A 211 5.24 -0.19 -7.63
C GLN A 211 4.91 -1.37 -6.72
N ARG A 212 5.81 -2.35 -6.72
CA ARG A 212 5.66 -3.57 -5.95
C ARG A 212 5.87 -3.34 -4.47
N SER A 213 5.20 -4.16 -3.68
CA SER A 213 5.48 -4.30 -2.25
C SER A 213 6.93 -4.73 -2.01
N VAL A 214 7.51 -4.29 -0.89
CA VAL A 214 8.84 -4.72 -0.46
C VAL A 214 8.82 -6.23 -0.20
N PRO A 215 9.78 -7.01 -0.73
CA PRO A 215 9.85 -8.44 -0.45
C PRO A 215 10.16 -8.68 1.02
N CYS A 216 9.53 -9.70 1.61
CA CYS A 216 9.88 -10.10 2.96
C CYS A 216 11.21 -10.87 2.96
N SER A 217 12.15 -10.42 3.79
CA SER A 217 13.48 -11.03 3.95
C SER A 217 13.62 -11.93 5.18
N ARG A 218 12.60 -11.99 6.05
CA ARG A 218 12.60 -12.90 7.21
C ARG A 218 12.29 -14.32 6.75
N CYS A 219 13.13 -15.26 7.18
CA CYS A 219 12.93 -16.66 6.86
C CYS A 219 12.13 -17.36 7.96
N ARG A 220 11.35 -18.37 7.53
CA ARG A 220 10.58 -19.22 8.44
C ARG A 220 11.55 -19.91 9.41
N SER A 221 11.27 -19.81 10.70
CA SER A 221 11.81 -20.68 11.75
C SER A 221 11.26 -22.10 11.64
#